data_AF-A0A942DUZ5-F1
#
_entry.id   AF-A0A942DUZ5-F1
#
_cell.length_a   1.000
_cell.length_b   1.000
_cell.length_c   1.000
_cell.angle_alpha   90.00
_cell.angle_beta   90.00
_cell.angle_gamma   90.00
#
_symmetry.space_group_name_H-M   'P 1'
#
loop_
_entity.id
_entity.type
_entity.pdbx_description
1 polymer ?
#
loop_
_entity_poly.entity_id
_entity_poly.type
_entity_poly.pdbx_seq_one_letter_code
_entity_poly.pdbx_strand_id
1 'polypeptide(L)'
;MKTKKFQSYLEKRLSKQEIAEIDAQAQLEARILISLQKTIQEALDDYMKKNRVGFNELVRRLETSPSYMQKLRSGKANITLAKMAHLLALLGKEPSEFFKA
;
A
#
# COMPACT_ATOMS: atom_id res chain seq x y z
N MET A 1 -6.68 10.20 -30.15
CA MET A 1 -7.96 10.87 -29.86
C MET A 1 -7.89 11.50 -28.47
N LYS A 2 -7.79 12.83 -28.38
CA LYS A 2 -7.94 13.54 -27.11
C LYS A 2 -9.43 13.52 -26.76
N THR A 3 -9.84 12.58 -25.90
CA THR A 3 -11.23 12.45 -25.48
C THR A 3 -11.70 13.77 -24.90
N LYS A 4 -12.70 14.39 -25.54
CA LYS A 4 -13.53 15.40 -24.89
C LYS A 4 -14.24 14.68 -23.73
N LYS A 5 -13.54 14.73 -22.60
CA LYS A 5 -13.82 14.41 -21.20
C LYS A 5 -14.51 13.07 -20.95
N PHE A 6 -13.76 12.11 -20.40
CA PHE A 6 -14.29 10.90 -19.75
C PHE A 6 -15.49 11.20 -18.84
N GLN A 7 -15.50 12.35 -18.16
CA GLN A 7 -16.64 12.84 -17.40
C GLN A 7 -17.94 12.93 -18.22
N SER A 8 -17.87 13.50 -19.42
CA SER A 8 -19.02 13.62 -20.33
C SER A 8 -19.47 12.27 -20.90
N TYR A 9 -18.63 11.22 -20.81
CA TYR A 9 -19.02 9.85 -21.10
C TYR A 9 -19.73 9.19 -19.91
N LEU A 10 -19.28 9.44 -18.68
CA LEU A 10 -19.93 8.98 -17.45
C LEU A 10 -21.33 9.58 -17.28
N GLU A 11 -21.47 10.89 -17.49
CA GLU A 11 -22.75 11.63 -17.38
C GLU A 11 -23.82 11.15 -18.38
N LYS A 12 -23.44 10.41 -19.43
CA LYS A 12 -24.40 9.82 -20.39
C LYS A 12 -24.98 8.49 -19.93
N ARG A 13 -24.34 7.83 -18.97
CA ARG A 13 -24.67 6.45 -18.55
C ARG A 13 -25.01 6.33 -17.07
N LEU A 14 -24.58 7.29 -16.27
CA LEU A 14 -24.73 7.31 -14.82
C LEU A 14 -25.35 8.64 -14.41
N SER A 15 -26.19 8.58 -13.38
CA SER A 15 -26.70 9.75 -12.68
C SER A 15 -25.57 10.46 -11.93
N LYS A 16 -25.78 11.75 -11.61
CA LYS A 16 -24.83 12.52 -10.79
C LYS A 16 -24.60 11.89 -9.41
N GLN A 17 -25.62 11.22 -8.86
CA GLN A 17 -25.52 10.53 -7.58
C GLN A 17 -24.60 9.31 -7.69
N GLU A 18 -24.77 8.46 -8.70
CA GLU A 18 -23.90 7.29 -8.93
C GLU A 18 -22.45 7.71 -9.17
N ILE A 19 -22.22 8.79 -9.93
CA ILE A 19 -20.87 9.32 -10.14
C ILE A 19 -20.25 9.78 -8.81
N ALA A 20 -21.01 10.50 -7.97
CA ALA A 20 -20.53 10.96 -6.67
C ALA A 20 -20.24 9.81 -5.71
N GLU A 21 -21.06 8.76 -5.71
CA GLU A 21 -20.83 7.54 -4.91
C GLU A 21 -19.55 6.81 -5.34
N ILE A 22 -19.33 6.66 -6.65
CA ILE A 22 -18.11 6.06 -7.21
C ILE A 22 -16.87 6.89 -6.82
N ASP A 23 -16.95 8.22 -6.97
CA ASP A 23 -15.83 9.11 -6.61
C ASP A 23 -15.53 9.06 -5.11
N ALA A 24 -16.55 9.04 -4.26
CA ALA A 24 -16.39 8.93 -2.80
C ALA A 24 -15.74 7.59 -2.41
N GLN A 25 -16.19 6.49 -3.03
CA GLN A 25 -15.62 5.16 -2.82
C GLN A 25 -14.16 5.10 -3.27
N ALA A 26 -13.83 5.62 -4.46
CA ALA A 26 -12.46 5.66 -4.97
C ALA A 26 -11.52 6.49 -4.06
N GLN A 27 -12.00 7.61 -3.54
CA GLN A 27 -11.24 8.42 -2.57
C GLN A 27 -11.03 7.68 -1.25
N LEU A 28 -12.02 6.93 -0.78
CA LEU A 28 -11.89 6.12 0.42
C LEU A 28 -10.86 4.99 0.20
N GLU A 29 -10.95 4.26 -0.90
CA GLU A 29 -9.99 3.20 -1.26
C GLU A 29 -8.56 3.73 -1.36
N ALA A 30 -8.37 4.87 -2.02
CA ALA A 30 -7.06 5.51 -2.12
C ALA A 30 -6.49 5.88 -0.74
N ARG A 31 -7.32 6.44 0.15
CA ARG A 31 -6.92 6.77 1.52
C ARG A 31 -6.53 5.53 2.32
N ILE A 32 -7.33 4.46 2.23
CA ILE A 32 -7.06 3.19 2.92
C ILE A 32 -5.73 2.59 2.42
N LEU A 33 -5.53 2.55 1.10
CA LEU A 33 -4.30 2.01 0.50
C LEU A 33 -3.06 2.78 0.97
N ILE A 34 -3.10 4.12 0.94
CA ILE A 34 -2.01 4.97 1.42
C ILE A 34 -1.74 4.73 2.90
N SER A 35 -2.79 4.60 3.72
CA SER A 35 -2.64 4.32 5.16
C SER A 35 -1.96 2.98 5.40
N LEU A 36 -2.39 1.92 4.70
CA LEU A 36 -1.78 0.59 4.81
C LEU A 36 -0.30 0.62 4.41
N GLN A 37 0.02 1.30 3.30
CA GLN A 37 1.38 1.46 2.82
C GLN A 37 2.26 2.20 3.84
N LYS A 38 1.71 3.24 4.48
CA LYS A 38 2.39 3.99 5.54
C LYS A 38 2.65 3.14 6.78
N THR A 39 1.67 2.37 7.25
CA THR A 39 1.84 1.45 8.39
C THR A 39 2.99 0.46 8.13
N ILE A 40 3.08 -0.09 6.92
CA ILE A 40 4.17 -1.01 6.55
C ILE A 40 5.53 -0.30 6.52
N GLN A 41 5.59 0.91 5.96
CA GLN A 41 6.81 1.70 5.95
C GLN A 41 7.32 1.97 7.37
N GLU A 42 6.45 2.43 8.26
CA GLU A 42 6.79 2.72 9.66
C GLU A 42 7.28 1.47 10.38
N ALA A 43 6.62 0.33 10.20
CA ALA A 43 7.02 -0.93 10.81
C ALA A 43 8.41 -1.40 10.35
N LEU A 44 8.73 -1.19 9.06
CA LEU A 44 10.05 -1.51 8.50
C LEU A 44 11.13 -0.58 9.04
N ASP A 45 10.88 0.73 9.05
CA ASP A 45 11.84 1.71 9.56
C ASP A 45 12.10 1.47 11.07
N ASP A 46 11.08 1.09 11.84
CA ASP A 46 11.23 0.71 13.25
C ASP A 46 12.05 -0.56 13.43
N TYR A 47 11.80 -1.59 12.61
CA TYR A 47 12.59 -2.81 12.62
C TYR A 47 14.06 -2.54 12.29
N MET A 48 14.34 -1.70 11.28
CA MET A 48 15.70 -1.27 10.93
C MET A 48 16.41 -0.63 12.12
N LYS A 49 15.75 0.33 12.78
CA LYS A 49 16.29 1.05 13.94
C LYS A 49 16.58 0.09 15.10
N LYS A 50 15.59 -0.73 15.48
CA LYS A 50 15.69 -1.65 16.62
C LYS A 50 16.79 -2.70 16.44
N ASN A 51 16.91 -3.25 15.24
CA ASN A 51 17.86 -4.33 14.95
C ASN A 51 19.19 -3.82 14.39
N ARG A 52 19.37 -2.50 14.23
CA ARG A 52 20.54 -1.86 13.59
C ARG A 52 20.86 -2.45 12.21
N VAL A 53 19.82 -2.78 11.45
CA VAL A 53 19.97 -3.37 10.10
C VAL A 53 19.79 -2.32 9.01
N GLY A 54 20.65 -2.40 8.00
CA GLY A 54 20.58 -1.54 6.82
C GLY A 54 19.61 -2.07 5.75
N PHE A 55 19.43 -1.28 4.71
CA PHE A 55 18.53 -1.60 3.59
C PHE A 55 18.90 -2.93 2.90
N ASN A 56 20.18 -3.13 2.59
CA ASN A 56 20.64 -4.34 1.91
C ASN A 56 20.41 -5.60 2.74
N GLU A 57 20.51 -5.50 4.07
CA GLU A 57 20.23 -6.61 4.96
C GLU A 57 18.73 -6.94 4.97
N LEU A 58 17.86 -5.94 4.95
CA LEU A 58 16.41 -6.14 4.79
C LEU A 58 16.04 -6.81 3.47
N VAL A 59 16.67 -6.38 2.36
CA VAL A 59 16.50 -6.99 1.04
C VAL A 59 16.83 -8.48 1.08
N ARG A 60 17.93 -8.85 1.76
CA ARG A 60 18.32 -10.25 1.96
C ARG A 60 17.33 -11.03 2.82
N ARG A 61 16.93 -10.48 3.98
CA ARG A 61 16.02 -11.16 4.93
C ARG A 61 14.63 -11.39 4.37
N LEU A 62 14.14 -10.48 3.53
CA LEU A 62 12.82 -10.60 2.90
C LEU A 62 12.87 -11.29 1.53
N GLU A 63 14.06 -11.68 1.06
CA GLU A 63 14.26 -12.33 -0.25
C GLU A 63 13.60 -11.56 -1.41
N THR A 64 13.71 -10.22 -1.39
CA THR A 64 13.11 -9.34 -2.42
C THR A 64 14.17 -8.66 -3.26
N SER A 65 13.78 -8.04 -4.38
CA SER A 65 14.69 -7.17 -5.12
C SER A 65 14.86 -5.81 -4.41
N PRO A 66 16.05 -5.17 -4.51
CA PRO A 66 16.25 -3.80 -4.02
C PRO A 66 15.22 -2.81 -4.57
N SER A 67 14.83 -2.95 -5.83
CA SER A 67 13.82 -2.10 -6.47
C SER A 67 12.43 -2.27 -5.83
N TYR A 68 12.05 -3.49 -5.45
CA TYR A 68 10.81 -3.75 -4.75
C TYR A 68 10.85 -3.19 -3.33
N MET A 69 11.95 -3.42 -2.61
CA MET A 69 12.15 -2.89 -1.26
C MET A 69 12.13 -1.36 -1.22
N GLN A 70 12.65 -0.71 -2.25
CA GLN A 70 12.58 0.76 -2.37
C GLN A 70 11.15 1.25 -2.60
N LYS A 71 10.36 0.56 -3.42
CA LYS A 71 8.91 0.85 -3.57
C LYS A 71 8.18 0.65 -2.25
N LEU A 72 8.57 -0.36 -1.50
CA LEU A 72 7.97 -0.67 -0.21
C LEU A 72 8.23 0.44 0.82
N ARG A 73 9.47 0.88 0.95
CA ARG A 73 9.85 2.00 1.84
C ARG A 73 9.30 3.35 1.41
N SER A 74 8.98 3.53 0.13
CA SER A 74 8.36 4.78 -0.35
C SER A 74 6.83 4.76 -0.31
N GLY A 75 6.22 3.72 0.25
CA GLY A 75 4.77 3.57 0.29
C GLY A 75 4.14 3.43 -1.08
N LYS A 76 4.87 2.90 -2.07
CA LYS A 76 4.42 2.74 -3.47
C LYS A 76 4.35 1.28 -3.90
N ALA A 77 4.65 0.35 -3.01
CA ALA A 77 4.60 -1.07 -3.33
C ALA A 77 3.17 -1.58 -3.27
N ASN A 78 2.86 -2.45 -4.23
CA ASN A 78 1.76 -3.39 -4.11
C ASN A 78 2.29 -4.64 -3.41
N ILE A 79 1.73 -4.96 -2.26
CA ILE A 79 2.05 -6.16 -1.49
C ILE A 79 0.93 -7.19 -1.68
N THR A 80 1.33 -8.43 -1.95
CA THR A 80 0.42 -9.57 -1.90
C THR A 80 0.30 -10.08 -0.46
N LEU A 81 -0.79 -10.76 -0.12
CA LEU A 81 -0.97 -11.32 1.22
C LEU A 81 0.17 -12.28 1.63
N ALA A 82 0.68 -13.08 0.68
CA ALA A 82 1.84 -13.94 0.94
C ALA A 82 3.08 -13.14 1.35
N LYS A 83 3.40 -12.04 0.64
CA LYS A 83 4.53 -11.16 1.01
C LYS A 83 4.30 -10.43 2.32
N MET A 84 3.04 -10.09 2.63
CA MET A 84 2.69 -9.56 3.94
C MET A 84 2.98 -10.58 5.04
N ALA A 85 2.60 -11.85 4.86
CA ALA A 85 2.89 -12.91 5.83
C ALA A 85 4.41 -13.06 6.07
N HIS A 86 5.23 -13.05 5.01
CA HIS A 86 6.69 -13.08 5.15
C HIS A 86 7.23 -11.86 5.92
N LEU A 87 6.71 -10.67 5.64
CA LEU A 87 7.08 -9.45 6.35
C LEU A 87 6.69 -9.52 7.83
N LEU A 88 5.48 -9.95 8.14
CA LEU A 88 4.99 -10.08 9.51
C LEU A 88 5.79 -11.11 10.31
N ALA A 89 6.14 -12.25 9.70
CA ALA A 89 7.03 -13.24 10.29
C ALA A 89 8.41 -12.64 10.62
N LEU A 90 8.99 -11.84 9.71
CA LEU A 90 10.25 -11.14 9.98
C LEU A 90 10.14 -10.13 11.13
N LEU A 91 9.01 -9.44 11.22
CA LEU A 91 8.74 -8.46 12.27
C LEU A 91 8.38 -9.12 13.62
N GLY A 92 8.12 -10.43 13.64
CA GLY A 92 7.61 -11.14 14.81
C GLY A 92 6.25 -10.62 15.26
N LYS A 93 5.34 -10.31 14.32
CA LYS A 93 4.02 -9.73 14.59
C LYS A 93 2.91 -10.57 13.99
N GLU A 94 1.82 -10.71 14.74
CA GLU A 94 0.58 -11.26 14.20
C GLU A 94 -0.22 -10.19 13.41
N PRO A 95 -1.02 -10.56 12.40
CA PRO A 95 -1.82 -9.61 11.63
C PRO A 95 -2.74 -8.73 12.50
N SER A 96 -3.32 -9.30 13.56
CA SER A 96 -4.20 -8.59 14.50
C SER A 96 -3.46 -7.50 15.28
N GLU A 97 -2.20 -7.72 15.61
CA GLU A 97 -1.34 -6.75 16.30
C GLU A 97 -0.80 -5.68 15.35
N PHE A 98 -0.65 -6.03 14.07
CA PHE A 98 -0.11 -5.15 13.05
C PHE A 98 -1.14 -4.15 12.54
N PHE A 99 -2.37 -4.59 12.31
CA PHE A 99 -3.44 -3.76 11.75
C PHE A 99 -4.39 -3.14 12.78
N LYS A 100 -4.10 -3.27 14.09
CA LYS A 100 -4.97 -2.91 15.23
C LYS A 100 -6.18 -2.03 14.81
N ALA A 101 -7.35 -2.66 14.88
CA ALA A 101 -8.66 -1.99 14.79
C ALA A 101 -8.82 -0.91 15.86
#